data_AF-A0A6I7MVJ8-F1
#
_entry.id   AF-A0A6I7MVJ8-F1
#
_cell.length_a   1.000
_cell.length_b   1.000
_cell.length_c   1.000
_cell.angle_alpha   90.00
_cell.angle_beta   90.00
_cell.angle_gamma   90.00
#
_symmetry.space_group_name_H-M   'P 1'
#
loop_
_entity.id
_entity.type
_entity.pdbx_description
1 polymer ?
#
loop_
_entity_poly.entity_id
_entity_poly.type
_entity_poly.pdbx_seq_one_letter_code
_entity_poly.pdbx_strand_id
1 'polypeptide(L)'
;MAKSNFPAKNNDITVGVILVLVGGVILLRTLGIWFPSWVTTWPMILIAIGAVISIKSNFKSGFGMFLIIFGSVAFAVKNFNLPFNIFPYMIPIGLIILGIYLIIKRKSDHKAFQDSFSESMKKFDKSMGFNSDSSNTDESEPNFGYKSSDHADYVDAQAIFTGIERRVLSKNLKGGKVSAIFGGTDIDLSQADILDGAAINVEVAFGGVKLIVPANWDLQINVTNIFAGVEDKRMYQPVPSGETKTLKIYGSVIFGGIEIKSF
;
A
#
# COMPACT_ATOMS: atom_id res chain seq x y z
N MET A 1 19.28 26.12 28.43
CA MET A 1 18.16 26.55 27.56
C MET A 1 18.73 26.88 26.19
N ALA A 2 18.55 26.00 25.19
CA ALA A 2 19.02 26.24 23.83
C ALA A 2 17.81 26.18 22.88
N LYS A 3 17.53 27.30 22.21
CA LYS A 3 16.42 27.52 21.29
C LYS A 3 16.96 27.32 19.87
N SER A 4 16.65 26.20 19.22
CA SER A 4 16.98 25.98 17.81
C SER A 4 15.78 26.34 16.93
N ASN A 5 15.96 27.39 16.12
CA ASN A 5 14.97 27.89 15.18
C ASN A 5 14.80 26.92 14.00
N PHE A 6 13.56 26.52 13.71
CA PHE A 6 13.21 25.85 12.46
C PHE A 6 13.08 26.88 11.32
N PRO A 7 13.72 26.68 10.16
CA PRO A 7 13.51 27.55 9.00
C PRO A 7 12.16 27.24 8.37
N ALA A 8 11.21 28.16 8.50
CA ALA A 8 9.97 28.12 7.74
C ALA A 8 10.27 28.37 6.26
N LYS A 9 9.96 27.39 5.41
CA LYS A 9 10.07 27.48 3.96
C LYS A 9 8.89 28.29 3.43
N ASN A 10 9.12 29.56 3.10
CA ASN A 10 8.10 30.49 2.57
C ASN A 10 7.54 30.02 1.22
N ASN A 11 6.25 29.70 1.19
CA ASN A 11 5.46 29.43 -0.03
C ASN A 11 5.01 30.72 -0.75
N ASP A 12 5.35 31.90 -0.24
CA ASP A 12 4.83 33.19 -0.70
C ASP A 12 5.37 33.58 -2.10
N ILE A 13 6.61 33.17 -2.43
CA ILE A 13 7.22 33.46 -3.74
C ILE A 13 6.54 32.64 -4.83
N THR A 14 6.13 31.41 -4.55
CA THR A 14 5.46 30.53 -5.53
C THR A 14 4.11 31.11 -5.95
N VAL A 15 3.35 31.66 -5.00
CA VAL A 15 2.07 32.32 -5.28
C VAL A 15 2.30 33.58 -6.13
N GLY A 16 3.34 34.37 -5.83
CA GLY A 16 3.73 35.51 -6.65
C GLY A 16 4.10 35.14 -8.09
N VAL A 17 4.89 34.08 -8.28
CA VAL A 17 5.29 33.60 -9.62
C VAL A 17 4.07 33.10 -10.41
N ILE A 18 3.15 32.39 -9.77
CA ILE A 18 1.90 31.93 -10.41
C ILE A 18 1.04 33.14 -10.83
N LEU A 19 0.89 34.15 -9.96
CA LEU A 19 0.13 35.36 -10.26
C LEU A 19 0.73 36.13 -11.45
N VAL A 20 2.06 36.24 -11.52
CA VAL A 20 2.77 36.89 -12.63
C VAL A 20 2.63 36.11 -13.94
N LEU A 21 2.71 34.78 -13.91
CA LEU A 21 2.52 33.94 -15.10
C LEU A 21 1.07 34.01 -15.61
N VAL A 22 0.09 33.90 -14.72
CA VAL A 22 -1.33 33.99 -15.09
C VAL A 22 -1.68 35.38 -15.61
N GLY A 23 -1.22 36.44 -14.92
CA GLY A 23 -1.38 37.82 -15.36
C GLY A 23 -0.70 38.10 -16.70
N GLY A 24 0.51 37.56 -16.90
CA GLY A 24 1.23 37.63 -18.18
C GLY A 24 0.46 36.98 -19.31
N VAL A 25 -0.06 35.77 -19.12
CA VAL A 25 -0.86 35.07 -20.14
C VAL A 25 -2.14 35.84 -20.48
N ILE A 26 -2.81 36.42 -19.49
CA ILE A 26 -4.02 37.23 -19.71
C ILE A 26 -3.67 38.53 -20.45
N LEU A 27 -2.58 39.19 -20.08
CA LEU A 27 -2.13 40.44 -20.72
C LEU A 27 -1.67 40.19 -22.16
N LEU A 28 -0.96 39.10 -22.42
CA LEU A 28 -0.60 38.68 -23.78
C LEU A 28 -1.83 38.37 -24.64
N ARG A 29 -2.92 37.85 -24.05
CA ARG A 29 -4.20 37.66 -24.74
C ARG A 29 -4.86 39.01 -25.08
N THR A 30 -4.74 40.00 -24.19
CA THR A 30 -5.27 41.37 -24.41
C THR A 30 -4.44 42.14 -25.44
N LEU A 31 -3.13 41.86 -25.56
CA LEU A 31 -2.23 42.43 -26.58
C LEU A 31 -2.48 41.93 -28.00
N GLY A 32 -3.47 41.06 -28.22
CA GLY A 32 -3.84 40.59 -29.56
C GLY A 32 -2.80 39.66 -30.20
N ILE A 33 -1.85 39.13 -29.41
CA ILE A 33 -0.95 38.07 -29.87
C ILE A 33 -1.82 36.85 -30.17
N TRP A 34 -1.84 36.42 -31.43
CA TRP A 34 -2.66 35.30 -31.88
C TRP A 34 -2.08 33.99 -31.33
N PHE A 35 -2.51 33.61 -30.13
CA PHE A 35 -2.27 32.25 -29.66
C PHE A 35 -3.17 31.32 -30.43
N PRO A 36 -2.60 30.31 -31.09
CA PRO A 36 -3.42 29.32 -31.74
C PRO A 36 -4.26 28.61 -30.67
N SER A 37 -5.58 28.57 -30.87
CA SER A 37 -6.56 28.06 -29.89
C SER A 37 -6.29 26.62 -29.44
N TRP A 38 -5.50 25.87 -30.21
CA TRP A 38 -5.04 24.54 -29.87
C TRP A 38 -4.15 24.51 -28.62
N VAL A 39 -3.35 25.54 -28.34
CA VAL A 39 -2.39 25.59 -27.20
C VAL A 39 -3.11 25.77 -25.85
N THR A 40 -4.28 26.39 -25.81
CA THR A 40 -5.08 26.59 -24.57
C THR A 40 -5.93 25.37 -24.22
N THR A 41 -5.86 24.32 -25.02
CA THR A 41 -6.63 23.11 -24.78
C THR A 41 -6.04 22.33 -23.61
N TRP A 42 -6.88 21.78 -22.75
CA TRP A 42 -6.49 20.89 -21.64
C TRP A 42 -5.44 19.79 -21.99
N PRO A 43 -5.49 19.13 -23.15
CA PRO A 43 -4.46 18.20 -23.62
C PRO A 43 -3.07 18.82 -23.76
N MET A 44 -2.95 20.09 -24.18
CA MET A 44 -1.65 20.77 -24.29
C MET A 44 -1.07 21.11 -22.92
N ILE A 45 -1.92 21.39 -21.93
CA ILE A 45 -1.50 21.56 -20.53
C ILE A 45 -0.91 20.26 -19.99
N LEU A 46 -1.56 19.11 -20.27
CA LEU A 46 -1.05 17.77 -19.90
C LEU A 46 0.28 17.44 -20.57
N ILE A 47 0.41 17.72 -21.87
CA ILE A 47 1.67 17.52 -22.61
C ILE A 47 2.79 18.40 -22.03
N ALA A 48 2.50 19.67 -21.73
CA ALA A 48 3.48 20.60 -21.17
C ALA A 48 3.98 20.14 -19.79
N ILE A 49 3.07 19.73 -18.90
CA ILE A 49 3.42 19.19 -17.57
C ILE A 49 4.23 17.89 -17.72
N GLY A 50 3.78 16.99 -18.60
CA GLY A 50 4.48 15.74 -18.91
C GLY A 50 5.89 15.99 -19.43
N ALA A 51 6.07 16.94 -20.34
CA ALA A 51 7.35 17.34 -20.91
C ALA A 51 8.30 17.90 -19.85
N VAL A 52 7.83 18.80 -18.98
CA VAL A 52 8.64 19.36 -17.89
C VAL A 52 9.11 18.26 -16.93
N ILE A 53 8.24 17.33 -16.55
CA ILE A 53 8.58 16.19 -15.68
C ILE A 53 9.58 15.26 -16.38
N SER A 54 9.37 14.97 -17.67
CA SER A 54 10.23 14.07 -18.45
C SER A 54 11.63 14.64 -18.65
N ILE A 55 11.74 15.95 -18.92
CA ILE A 55 13.02 16.65 -19.05
C ILE A 55 13.74 16.71 -17.69
N LYS A 56 13.04 17.09 -16.62
CA LYS A 56 13.62 17.19 -15.27
C LYS A 56 14.09 15.83 -14.73
N SER A 57 13.46 14.74 -15.17
CA SER A 57 13.82 13.38 -14.76
C SER A 57 14.77 12.65 -15.72
N ASN A 58 15.36 13.33 -16.71
CA ASN A 58 16.22 12.72 -17.73
C ASN A 58 15.57 11.49 -18.41
N PHE A 59 14.26 11.55 -18.67
CA PHE A 59 13.47 10.46 -19.29
C PHE A 59 13.48 9.12 -18.53
N LYS A 60 13.88 9.10 -17.25
CA LYS A 60 13.84 7.88 -16.42
C LYS A 60 12.48 7.63 -15.76
N SER A 61 11.61 8.64 -15.67
CA SER A 61 10.28 8.49 -15.08
C SER A 61 9.24 8.13 -16.14
N GLY A 62 8.72 6.91 -16.07
CA GLY A 62 7.66 6.43 -16.97
C GLY A 62 6.38 7.26 -16.92
N PHE A 63 6.12 7.96 -15.81
CA PHE A 63 4.94 8.82 -15.65
C PHE A 63 4.99 10.07 -16.56
N GLY A 64 6.17 10.64 -16.80
CA GLY A 64 6.33 11.79 -17.70
C GLY A 64 6.03 11.41 -19.16
N MET A 65 6.57 10.28 -19.61
CA MET A 65 6.28 9.75 -20.95
C MET A 65 4.81 9.36 -21.11
N PHE A 66 4.19 8.76 -20.08
CA PHE A 66 2.76 8.44 -20.10
C PHE A 66 1.89 9.68 -20.30
N LEU A 67 2.15 10.77 -19.58
CA LEU A 67 1.40 12.02 -19.71
C LEU A 67 1.53 12.66 -21.10
N ILE A 68 2.73 12.60 -21.70
CA ILE A 68 2.97 13.11 -23.06
C ILE A 68 2.16 12.29 -24.08
N ILE A 69 2.22 10.95 -24.00
CA ILE A 69 1.48 10.06 -24.91
C ILE A 69 -0.03 10.25 -24.75
N PHE A 70 -0.53 10.26 -23.52
CA PHE A 70 -1.96 10.44 -23.23
C PHE A 70 -2.46 11.81 -23.70
N GLY A 71 -1.71 12.87 -23.42
CA GLY A 71 -2.04 14.22 -23.88
C GLY A 71 -2.01 14.35 -25.41
N SER A 72 -1.04 13.71 -26.08
CA SER A 72 -0.94 13.71 -27.55
C SER A 72 -2.14 13.02 -28.19
N VAL A 73 -2.59 11.89 -27.65
CA VAL A 73 -3.78 11.18 -28.15
C VAL A 73 -5.04 12.03 -27.92
N ALA A 74 -5.20 12.62 -26.73
CA ALA A 74 -6.35 13.48 -26.43
C ALA A 74 -6.39 14.74 -27.32
N PHE A 75 -5.23 15.32 -27.65
CA PHE A 75 -5.13 16.43 -28.59
C PHE A 75 -5.53 16.04 -30.01
N ALA A 76 -5.00 14.92 -30.50
CA ALA A 76 -5.33 14.40 -31.83
C ALA A 76 -6.84 14.12 -31.97
N VAL A 77 -7.44 13.49 -30.96
CA VAL A 77 -8.88 13.21 -30.89
C VAL A 77 -9.72 14.49 -31.00
N LYS A 78 -9.31 15.56 -30.31
CA LYS A 78 -10.05 16.83 -30.31
C LYS A 78 -9.91 17.59 -31.63
N ASN A 79 -8.70 17.62 -32.22
CA ASN A 79 -8.42 18.49 -33.37
C ASN A 79 -8.69 17.82 -34.73
N PHE A 80 -8.63 16.49 -34.82
CA PHE A 80 -8.80 15.78 -36.09
C PHE A 80 -10.25 15.40 -36.43
N ASN A 81 -11.23 15.79 -35.62
CA ASN A 81 -12.67 15.53 -35.87
C ASN A 81 -12.93 14.09 -36.37
N LEU A 82 -12.20 13.13 -35.79
CA LEU A 82 -12.21 11.74 -36.21
C LEU A 82 -13.66 11.22 -36.16
N PRO A 83 -14.16 10.54 -37.19
CA PRO A 83 -15.55 10.07 -37.26
C PRO A 83 -15.89 8.97 -36.24
N PHE A 84 -14.95 8.64 -35.35
CA PHE A 84 -15.10 7.64 -34.31
C PHE A 84 -15.36 8.33 -32.98
N ASN A 85 -16.51 8.06 -32.37
CA ASN A 85 -16.78 8.47 -31.00
C ASN A 85 -15.73 7.79 -30.10
N ILE A 86 -14.72 8.53 -29.63
CA ILE A 86 -13.59 7.99 -28.83
C ILE A 86 -13.98 7.77 -27.35
N PHE A 87 -15.07 8.40 -26.90
CA PHE A 87 -15.57 8.31 -25.53
C PHE A 87 -15.80 6.86 -25.03
N PRO A 88 -16.39 5.94 -25.82
CA PRO A 88 -16.56 4.54 -25.43
C PRO A 88 -15.24 3.75 -25.34
N TYR A 89 -14.20 4.15 -26.06
CA TYR A 89 -12.91 3.47 -26.08
C TYR A 89 -12.00 3.86 -24.90
N MET A 90 -12.32 4.96 -24.21
CA MET A 90 -11.59 5.38 -23.01
C MET A 90 -11.68 4.37 -21.87
N ILE A 91 -12.81 3.68 -21.73
CA ILE A 91 -13.03 2.67 -20.69
C ILE A 91 -12.13 1.44 -20.93
N PRO A 92 -12.13 0.79 -22.12
CA PRO A 92 -11.20 -0.30 -22.43
C PRO A 92 -9.72 0.08 -22.29
N ILE A 93 -9.32 1.25 -22.79
CA ILE A 93 -7.93 1.71 -22.74
C ILE A 93 -7.50 1.95 -21.29
N GLY A 94 -8.36 2.58 -20.48
CA GLY A 94 -8.13 2.75 -19.05
C GLY A 94 -7.98 1.42 -18.32
N LEU A 95 -8.80 0.43 -18.66
CA LEU A 95 -8.77 -0.92 -18.07
C LEU A 95 -7.48 -1.67 -18.44
N ILE A 96 -7.01 -1.55 -19.69
CA ILE A 96 -5.75 -2.15 -20.16
C ILE A 96 -4.56 -1.50 -19.44
N ILE A 97 -4.52 -0.16 -19.33
CA ILE A 97 -3.47 0.55 -18.60
C ILE A 97 -3.47 0.16 -17.12
N LEU A 98 -4.64 0.07 -16.49
CA LEU A 98 -4.79 -0.37 -15.11
C LEU A 98 -4.29 -1.81 -14.93
N GLY A 99 -4.63 -2.71 -15.85
CA GLY A 99 -4.17 -4.10 -15.83
C GLY A 99 -2.64 -4.22 -15.96
N ILE A 100 -2.04 -3.49 -16.91
CA ILE A 100 -0.57 -3.45 -17.09
C ILE A 100 0.11 -2.84 -15.85
N TYR A 101 -0.43 -1.75 -15.31
CA TYR A 101 0.10 -1.12 -14.10
C TYR A 101 0.08 -2.06 -12.89
N LEU A 102 -1.01 -2.82 -12.71
CA LEU A 102 -1.13 -3.80 -11.64
C LEU A 102 -0.09 -4.92 -11.76
N ILE A 103 0.16 -5.39 -13.00
CA ILE A 103 1.21 -6.40 -13.28
C ILE A 103 2.61 -5.85 -12.96
N ILE A 104 2.91 -4.61 -13.34
CA ILE A 104 4.22 -4.00 -13.15
C ILE A 104 4.49 -3.69 -11.67
N LYS A 105 3.46 -3.32 -10.90
CA LYS A 105 3.61 -3.01 -9.47
C LYS A 105 3.91 -4.25 -8.60
N ARG A 106 3.80 -5.47 -9.12
CA ARG A 106 3.93 -6.72 -8.34
C ARG A 106 5.36 -7.19 -8.05
N LYS A 107 6.41 -6.38 -8.22
CA LYS A 107 7.80 -6.88 -8.02
C LYS A 107 8.74 -6.08 -7.12
N SER A 108 8.36 -4.92 -6.57
CA SER A 108 9.33 -4.08 -5.84
C SER A 108 9.00 -3.73 -4.38
N ASP A 109 7.79 -3.97 -3.89
CA ASP A 109 7.41 -3.47 -2.55
C ASP A 109 7.48 -4.54 -1.44
N HIS A 110 7.66 -5.82 -1.77
CA HIS A 110 7.74 -6.87 -0.73
C HIS A 110 9.03 -6.82 0.07
N LYS A 111 10.18 -6.58 -0.57
CA LYS A 111 11.46 -6.47 0.14
C LYS A 111 11.56 -5.20 0.98
N ALA A 112 11.22 -4.04 0.41
CA ALA A 112 11.36 -2.76 1.09
C ALA A 112 10.43 -2.64 2.33
N PHE A 113 9.22 -3.20 2.26
CA PHE A 113 8.30 -3.24 3.40
C PHE A 113 8.76 -4.26 4.45
N GLN A 114 9.18 -5.46 4.04
CA GLN A 114 9.66 -6.49 4.96
C GLN A 114 10.93 -6.06 5.69
N ASP A 115 11.87 -5.42 4.99
CA ASP A 115 13.11 -4.89 5.57
C ASP A 115 12.79 -3.79 6.60
N SER A 116 11.94 -2.82 6.24
CA SER A 116 11.55 -1.71 7.14
C SER A 116 10.72 -2.17 8.34
N PHE A 117 9.86 -3.17 8.15
CA PHE A 117 9.04 -3.75 9.21
C PHE A 117 9.87 -4.58 10.18
N SER A 118 10.81 -5.40 9.68
CA SER A 118 11.72 -6.18 10.52
C SER A 118 12.61 -5.29 11.40
N GLU A 119 13.05 -4.16 10.86
CA GLU A 119 13.88 -3.19 11.58
C GLU A 119 13.09 -2.45 12.66
N SER A 120 11.81 -2.16 12.38
CA SER A 120 10.87 -1.59 13.35
C SER A 120 10.55 -2.58 14.46
N MET A 121 10.39 -3.87 14.13
CA MET A 121 10.11 -4.95 15.09
C MET A 121 11.32 -5.17 16.02
N LYS A 122 12.54 -5.19 15.48
CA LYS A 122 13.79 -5.27 16.28
C LYS A 122 13.94 -4.10 17.25
N LYS A 123 13.56 -2.88 16.83
CA LYS A 123 13.59 -1.69 17.70
C LYS A 123 12.52 -1.74 18.78
N PHE A 124 11.33 -2.23 18.44
CA PHE A 124 10.23 -2.39 19.38
C PHE A 124 10.55 -3.46 20.45
N ASP A 125 11.09 -4.59 20.02
CA ASP A 125 11.56 -5.68 20.90
C ASP A 125 12.63 -5.20 21.89
N LYS A 126 13.64 -4.48 21.37
CA LYS A 126 14.68 -3.84 22.18
C LYS A 126 14.14 -2.79 23.15
N SER A 127 13.03 -2.12 22.80
CA SER A 127 12.38 -1.13 23.67
C SER A 127 11.46 -1.75 24.72
N MET A 128 11.01 -3.00 24.51
CA MET A 128 10.21 -3.75 25.48
C MET A 128 11.03 -4.60 26.45
N GLY A 129 12.36 -4.62 26.32
CA GLY A 129 13.25 -5.26 27.30
C GLY A 129 13.27 -6.80 27.23
N PHE A 130 12.86 -7.39 26.11
CA PHE A 130 13.06 -8.82 25.86
C PHE A 130 14.56 -9.06 25.57
N ASN A 131 15.26 -9.66 26.52
CA ASN A 131 16.69 -9.91 26.42
C ASN A 131 16.91 -11.26 25.71
N SER A 132 16.97 -11.26 24.38
CA SER A 132 17.46 -12.42 23.61
C SER A 132 18.98 -12.32 23.47
N ASP A 133 19.70 -12.81 24.49
CA ASP A 133 21.08 -13.23 24.31
C ASP A 133 21.10 -14.49 23.43
N SER A 134 21.61 -14.37 22.22
CA SER A 134 21.99 -15.51 21.40
C SER A 134 23.32 -15.19 20.74
N SER A 135 24.36 -15.74 21.37
CA SER A 135 25.76 -15.67 21.01
C SER A 135 26.02 -16.21 19.61
N ASN A 136 26.90 -15.51 18.88
CA ASN A 136 27.52 -15.94 17.64
C ASN A 136 28.30 -17.25 17.82
N THR A 137 28.10 -18.19 16.91
CA THR A 137 29.13 -19.16 16.53
C THR A 137 29.19 -19.21 15.01
N ASP A 138 30.30 -18.69 14.48
CA ASP A 138 30.74 -18.90 13.11
C ASP A 138 31.11 -20.38 12.95
N GLU A 139 30.48 -21.09 12.02
CA GLU A 139 31.09 -22.28 11.42
C GLU A 139 30.54 -22.52 10.01
N SER A 140 31.47 -22.86 9.13
CA SER A 140 31.33 -22.87 7.68
C SER A 140 31.06 -24.28 7.20
N GLU A 141 29.86 -24.57 6.67
CA GLU A 141 29.62 -25.74 5.81
C GLU A 141 28.60 -25.41 4.71
N PRO A 142 28.78 -25.94 3.48
CA PRO A 142 27.82 -25.76 2.40
C PRO A 142 26.66 -26.72 2.61
N ASN A 143 25.72 -26.31 3.46
CA ASN A 143 24.51 -27.07 3.73
C ASN A 143 23.56 -26.96 2.53
N PHE A 144 23.57 -27.96 1.64
CA PHE A 144 22.51 -28.18 0.65
C PHE A 144 21.30 -28.81 1.34
N GLY A 145 20.72 -28.06 2.28
CA GLY A 145 19.50 -28.41 3.00
C GLY A 145 18.46 -27.34 2.72
N TYR A 146 17.30 -27.74 2.21
CA TYR A 146 16.13 -26.87 2.18
C TYR A 146 15.81 -26.48 3.64
N LYS A 147 16.26 -25.29 4.08
CA LYS A 147 15.80 -24.67 5.33
C LYS A 147 14.32 -24.33 5.17
N SER A 148 13.46 -25.30 5.44
CA SER A 148 12.00 -25.16 5.40
C SER A 148 11.41 -24.64 6.73
N SER A 149 12.18 -23.92 7.55
CA SER A 149 11.77 -23.64 8.94
C SER A 149 11.45 -22.18 9.29
N ASP A 150 11.69 -21.19 8.40
CA ASP A 150 11.34 -19.79 8.72
C ASP A 150 10.02 -19.32 8.10
N HIS A 151 9.60 -19.87 6.96
CA HIS A 151 8.34 -19.46 6.31
C HIS A 151 7.10 -20.20 6.83
N ALA A 152 7.25 -21.29 7.59
CA ALA A 152 6.11 -22.02 8.15
C ALA A 152 5.43 -21.26 9.29
N ASP A 153 6.19 -20.42 9.99
CA ASP A 153 5.78 -19.71 11.22
C ASP A 153 5.19 -18.32 10.95
N TYR A 154 5.18 -17.90 9.69
CA TYR A 154 4.55 -16.65 9.24
C TYR A 154 3.42 -16.93 8.24
N VAL A 155 2.30 -16.25 8.42
CA VAL A 155 1.18 -16.29 7.46
C VAL A 155 1.40 -15.23 6.39
N ASP A 156 1.37 -15.60 5.11
CA ASP A 156 1.31 -14.66 4.00
C ASP A 156 0.12 -15.03 3.11
N ALA A 157 -0.87 -14.14 3.03
CA ALA A 157 -2.07 -14.30 2.23
C ALA A 157 -2.43 -12.99 1.55
N GLN A 158 -2.43 -12.96 0.22
CA GLN A 158 -2.71 -11.76 -0.57
C GLN A 158 -3.77 -12.05 -1.63
N ALA A 159 -4.98 -11.59 -1.37
CA ALA A 159 -6.10 -11.68 -2.28
C ALA A 159 -6.27 -10.36 -3.03
N ILE A 160 -6.18 -10.39 -4.37
CA ILE A 160 -6.44 -9.24 -5.24
C ILE A 160 -7.49 -9.67 -6.25
N PHE A 161 -8.68 -9.07 -6.20
CA PHE A 161 -9.85 -9.45 -7.03
C PHE A 161 -10.32 -10.90 -6.87
N THR A 162 -10.00 -11.55 -5.74
CA THR A 162 -10.35 -12.97 -5.49
C THR A 162 -10.65 -13.22 -4.01
N GLY A 163 -11.19 -14.40 -3.70
CA GLY A 163 -11.25 -14.96 -2.35
C GLY A 163 -10.06 -15.88 -2.09
N ILE A 164 -9.53 -15.90 -0.87
CA ILE A 164 -8.54 -16.87 -0.40
C ILE A 164 -9.01 -17.48 0.91
N GLU A 165 -8.94 -18.81 1.01
CA GLU A 165 -9.08 -19.53 2.28
C GLU A 165 -7.73 -20.16 2.64
N ARG A 166 -7.21 -19.86 3.82
CA ARG A 166 -5.91 -20.38 4.27
C ARG A 166 -6.01 -20.91 5.69
N ARG A 167 -5.79 -22.22 5.83
CA ARG A 167 -5.58 -22.87 7.13
C ARG A 167 -4.11 -22.85 7.53
N VAL A 168 -3.84 -22.45 8.77
CA VAL A 168 -2.50 -22.33 9.35
C VAL A 168 -2.32 -23.41 10.41
N LEU A 169 -1.21 -24.15 10.32
CA LEU A 169 -0.94 -25.31 11.16
C LEU A 169 0.32 -25.16 12.02
N SER A 170 1.01 -24.01 11.95
CA SER A 170 2.25 -23.79 12.71
C SER A 170 1.98 -23.80 14.21
N LYS A 171 2.85 -24.48 14.96
CA LYS A 171 2.83 -24.54 16.43
C LYS A 171 3.64 -23.43 17.09
N ASN A 172 4.30 -22.61 16.29
CA ASN A 172 5.06 -21.45 16.74
C ASN A 172 4.75 -20.26 15.83
N LEU A 173 3.48 -19.88 15.77
CA LEU A 173 3.05 -18.74 14.98
C LEU A 173 3.69 -17.47 15.55
N LYS A 174 4.54 -16.82 14.76
CA LYS A 174 5.20 -15.55 15.13
C LYS A 174 4.47 -14.34 14.58
N GLY A 175 3.77 -14.51 13.45
CA GLY A 175 2.99 -13.43 12.87
C GLY A 175 2.56 -13.67 11.44
N GLY A 176 2.27 -12.59 10.73
CA GLY A 176 1.93 -12.68 9.31
C GLY A 176 1.43 -11.39 8.70
N LYS A 177 1.23 -11.43 7.38
CA LYS A 177 0.59 -10.39 6.58
C LYS A 177 -0.60 -10.98 5.84
N VAL A 178 -1.74 -10.32 5.96
CA VAL A 178 -2.98 -10.65 5.27
C VAL A 178 -3.44 -9.39 4.51
N SER A 179 -3.59 -9.49 3.20
CA SER A 179 -4.07 -8.39 2.36
C SER A 179 -5.26 -8.82 1.52
N ALA A 180 -6.32 -8.02 1.54
CA ALA A 180 -7.50 -8.21 0.70
C ALA A 180 -7.82 -6.90 -0.05
N ILE A 181 -7.65 -6.92 -1.37
CA ILE A 181 -7.90 -5.80 -2.27
C ILE A 181 -8.97 -6.23 -3.28
N PHE A 182 -10.20 -5.75 -3.10
CA PHE A 182 -11.38 -6.17 -3.87
C PHE A 182 -11.70 -7.67 -3.74
N GLY A 183 -11.89 -8.15 -2.52
CA GLY A 183 -12.13 -9.58 -2.28
C GLY A 183 -12.26 -9.95 -0.81
N GLY A 184 -12.08 -11.24 -0.53
CA GLY A 184 -12.18 -11.79 0.82
C GLY A 184 -10.95 -12.61 1.17
N THR A 185 -10.56 -12.63 2.44
CA THR A 185 -9.57 -13.60 2.91
C THR A 185 -10.00 -14.22 4.23
N ASP A 186 -10.17 -15.53 4.23
CA ASP A 186 -10.55 -16.32 5.38
C ASP A 186 -9.31 -17.05 5.88
N ILE A 187 -8.85 -16.69 7.08
CA ILE A 187 -7.70 -17.28 7.74
C ILE A 187 -8.19 -18.14 8.89
N ASP A 188 -7.83 -19.42 8.86
CA ASP A 188 -8.15 -20.39 9.89
C ASP A 188 -6.91 -20.70 10.74
N LEU A 189 -6.87 -20.13 11.96
CA LEU A 189 -5.83 -20.34 12.96
C LEU A 189 -6.22 -21.39 14.01
N SER A 190 -7.34 -22.10 13.85
CA SER A 190 -7.85 -23.05 14.85
C SER A 190 -6.86 -24.16 15.24
N GLN A 191 -5.96 -24.53 14.32
CA GLN A 191 -4.93 -25.56 14.55
C GLN A 191 -3.53 -24.99 14.78
N ALA A 192 -3.38 -23.66 14.76
CA ALA A 192 -2.12 -22.99 15.03
C ALA A 192 -1.89 -22.86 16.54
N ASP A 193 -0.62 -22.69 16.95
CA ASP A 193 -0.27 -22.40 18.33
C ASP A 193 0.76 -21.25 18.44
N ILE A 194 0.73 -20.52 19.56
CA ILE A 194 1.63 -19.40 19.87
C ILE A 194 2.49 -19.78 21.09
N LEU A 195 3.77 -19.42 21.06
CA LEU A 195 4.66 -19.55 22.22
C LEU A 195 4.69 -18.24 23.03
N ASP A 196 5.43 -17.23 22.54
CA ASP A 196 5.67 -15.98 23.31
C ASP A 196 4.72 -14.83 22.92
N GLY A 197 4.08 -14.91 21.75
CA GLY A 197 3.19 -13.89 21.20
C GLY A 197 3.25 -13.83 19.69
N ALA A 198 2.16 -13.42 19.04
CA ALA A 198 2.09 -13.31 17.59
C ALA A 198 1.50 -11.96 17.15
N ALA A 199 1.90 -11.49 15.98
CA ALA A 199 1.37 -10.25 15.41
C ALA A 199 1.02 -10.39 13.92
N ILE A 200 -0.23 -10.11 13.55
CA ILE A 200 -0.73 -10.18 12.17
C ILE A 200 -1.05 -8.78 11.67
N ASN A 201 -0.45 -8.38 10.54
CA ASN A 201 -0.81 -7.19 9.79
C ASN A 201 -1.97 -7.50 8.84
N VAL A 202 -3.05 -6.74 8.93
CA VAL A 202 -4.25 -6.85 8.09
C VAL A 202 -4.44 -5.57 7.29
N GLU A 203 -4.37 -5.69 5.96
CA GLU A 203 -4.56 -4.60 5.00
C GLU A 203 -5.77 -4.88 4.12
N VAL A 204 -6.86 -4.15 4.31
CA VAL A 204 -8.07 -4.31 3.50
C VAL A 204 -8.41 -2.98 2.82
N ALA A 205 -8.41 -2.99 1.50
CA ALA A 205 -8.83 -1.83 0.72
C ALA A 205 -10.34 -1.85 0.46
N PHE A 206 -10.84 -2.96 -0.10
CA PHE A 206 -12.24 -3.19 -0.47
C PHE A 206 -12.59 -4.67 -0.22
N GLY A 207 -13.54 -4.96 0.67
CA GLY A 207 -14.02 -6.32 0.96
C GLY A 207 -13.94 -6.71 2.43
N GLY A 208 -13.30 -7.83 2.78
CA GLY A 208 -13.17 -8.19 4.19
C GLY A 208 -12.24 -9.35 4.50
N VAL A 209 -11.90 -9.48 5.79
CA VAL A 209 -11.06 -10.57 6.29
C VAL A 209 -11.82 -11.30 7.40
N LYS A 210 -11.94 -12.61 7.29
CA LYS A 210 -12.45 -13.46 8.36
C LYS A 210 -11.29 -14.14 9.06
N LEU A 211 -11.20 -13.98 10.37
CA LEU A 211 -10.20 -14.60 11.21
C LEU A 211 -10.87 -15.59 12.15
N ILE A 212 -10.53 -16.86 12.01
CA ILE A 212 -10.90 -17.89 12.98
C ILE A 212 -9.73 -18.04 13.94
N VAL A 213 -9.95 -17.66 15.20
CA VAL A 213 -8.93 -17.63 16.24
C VAL A 213 -9.34 -18.60 17.37
N PRO A 214 -8.40 -19.39 17.91
CA PRO A 214 -8.64 -20.18 19.11
C PRO A 214 -9.21 -19.34 20.27
N ALA A 215 -10.19 -19.88 21.00
CA ALA A 215 -10.88 -19.17 22.09
C ALA A 215 -9.99 -18.89 23.31
N ASN A 216 -8.91 -19.65 23.46
CA ASN A 216 -7.93 -19.52 24.54
C ASN A 216 -6.88 -18.41 24.30
N TRP A 217 -6.95 -17.69 23.18
CA TRP A 217 -6.04 -16.59 22.88
C TRP A 217 -6.65 -15.23 23.24
N ASP A 218 -5.85 -14.39 23.87
CA ASP A 218 -6.17 -12.98 24.03
C ASP A 218 -5.92 -12.24 22.72
N LEU A 219 -6.86 -11.37 22.32
CA LEU A 219 -6.74 -10.56 21.11
C LEU A 219 -6.61 -9.09 21.44
N GLN A 220 -5.55 -8.49 20.91
CA GLN A 220 -5.34 -7.05 20.93
C GLN A 220 -5.53 -6.50 19.53
N ILE A 221 -6.66 -5.83 19.30
CA ILE A 221 -7.06 -5.31 17.99
C ILE A 221 -6.68 -3.82 17.91
N ASN A 222 -5.70 -3.51 17.08
CA ASN A 222 -5.16 -2.18 16.82
C ASN A 222 -5.24 -1.83 15.33
N VAL A 223 -6.46 -1.76 14.80
CA VAL A 223 -6.73 -1.55 13.37
C VAL A 223 -7.28 -0.14 13.12
N THR A 224 -6.73 0.54 12.12
CA THR A 224 -7.25 1.84 11.67
C THR A 224 -8.42 1.63 10.70
N ASN A 225 -9.61 2.08 11.09
CA ASN A 225 -10.83 1.96 10.29
C ASN A 225 -11.22 3.32 9.73
N ILE A 226 -11.51 3.41 8.42
CA ILE A 226 -12.00 4.64 7.78
C ILE A 226 -13.50 4.54 7.48
N PHE A 227 -13.90 3.56 6.67
CA PHE A 227 -15.29 3.24 6.34
C PHE A 227 -15.53 1.74 6.48
N ALA A 228 -15.20 1.19 7.65
CA ALA A 228 -15.20 -0.23 7.89
C ALA A 228 -15.57 -0.62 9.33
N GLY A 229 -16.06 -1.85 9.50
CA GLY A 229 -16.39 -2.44 10.80
C GLY A 229 -15.37 -3.50 11.22
N VAL A 230 -15.06 -3.59 12.51
CA VAL A 230 -14.32 -4.72 13.09
C VAL A 230 -15.22 -5.34 14.15
N GLU A 231 -15.61 -6.59 13.91
CA GLU A 231 -16.55 -7.32 14.77
C GLU A 231 -15.84 -8.53 15.38
N ASP A 232 -15.76 -8.55 16.72
CA ASP A 232 -15.36 -9.74 17.46
C ASP A 232 -16.63 -10.49 17.92
N LYS A 233 -16.89 -11.65 17.30
CA LYS A 233 -18.03 -12.54 17.60
C LYS A 233 -17.61 -13.78 18.37
N ARG A 234 -16.41 -13.78 18.97
CA ARG A 234 -15.93 -14.92 19.75
C ARG A 234 -16.78 -15.13 21.00
N MET A 235 -16.99 -16.39 21.36
CA MET A 235 -17.57 -16.73 22.66
C MET A 235 -16.45 -16.64 23.70
N TYR A 236 -16.49 -15.62 24.55
CA TYR A 236 -15.50 -15.42 25.60
C TYR A 236 -15.58 -16.58 26.60
N GLN A 237 -14.55 -17.42 26.65
CA GLN A 237 -14.40 -18.44 27.70
C GLN A 237 -13.48 -17.88 28.79
N PRO A 238 -13.82 -18.02 30.09
CA PRO A 238 -12.91 -17.63 31.16
C PRO A 238 -11.66 -18.52 31.09
N VAL A 239 -10.53 -17.93 30.67
CA VAL A 239 -9.25 -18.63 30.61
C VAL A 239 -8.75 -18.85 32.04
N PRO A 240 -8.45 -20.09 32.47
CA PRO A 240 -7.84 -20.34 33.78
C PRO A 240 -6.51 -19.61 33.89
N SER A 241 -6.22 -19.05 35.06
CA SER A 241 -5.00 -18.29 35.37
C SER A 241 -3.73 -19.08 35.01
N GLY A 242 -3.20 -18.83 33.81
CA GLY A 242 -2.01 -19.44 33.23
C GLY A 242 -1.73 -18.78 31.87
N GLU A 243 -0.45 -18.65 31.51
CA GLU A 243 0.11 -17.93 30.34
C GLU A 243 -0.90 -17.65 29.21
N THR A 244 -1.48 -16.45 29.21
CA THR A 244 -2.43 -16.02 28.17
C THR A 244 -1.68 -15.69 26.89
N LYS A 245 -1.74 -16.60 25.93
CA LYS A 245 -1.20 -16.40 24.58
C LYS A 245 -1.88 -15.20 23.94
N THR A 246 -1.09 -14.22 23.51
CA THR A 246 -1.61 -12.96 22.97
C THR A 246 -1.36 -12.89 21.47
N LEU A 247 -2.42 -12.65 20.69
CA LEU A 247 -2.33 -12.34 19.26
C LEU A 247 -2.72 -10.87 19.04
N LYS A 248 -1.77 -10.11 18.50
CA LYS A 248 -1.95 -8.70 18.13
C LYS A 248 -2.38 -8.61 16.67
N ILE A 249 -3.48 -7.94 16.41
CA ILE A 249 -3.98 -7.66 15.05
C ILE A 249 -3.82 -6.17 14.81
N TYR A 250 -3.06 -5.79 13.79
CA TYR A 250 -2.86 -4.38 13.45
C TYR A 250 -2.96 -4.15 11.94
N GLY A 251 -3.08 -2.89 11.52
CA GLY A 251 -3.14 -2.53 10.11
C GLY A 251 -4.25 -1.55 9.79
N SER A 252 -4.77 -1.58 8.56
CA SER A 252 -5.77 -0.63 8.09
C SER A 252 -6.86 -1.28 7.26
N VAL A 253 -8.11 -0.88 7.50
CA VAL A 253 -9.29 -1.31 6.76
C VAL A 253 -10.01 -0.06 6.26
N ILE A 254 -10.09 0.09 4.94
CA ILE A 254 -10.64 1.30 4.31
C ILE A 254 -12.14 1.11 4.05
N PHE A 255 -12.53 0.19 3.16
CA PHE A 255 -13.93 -0.11 2.84
C PHE A 255 -14.20 -1.60 3.04
N GLY A 256 -14.96 -1.96 4.09
CA GLY A 256 -15.18 -3.37 4.38
C GLY A 256 -15.32 -3.73 5.86
N GLY A 257 -14.77 -4.89 6.22
CA GLY A 257 -14.64 -5.23 7.63
C GLY A 257 -13.74 -6.41 7.95
N ILE A 258 -13.42 -6.55 9.23
CA ILE A 258 -12.76 -7.72 9.80
C ILE A 258 -13.77 -8.42 10.70
N GLU A 259 -14.01 -9.71 10.45
CA GLU A 259 -14.86 -10.55 11.29
C GLU A 259 -13.99 -11.57 12.02
N ILE A 260 -14.07 -11.59 13.35
CA ILE A 260 -13.32 -12.52 14.18
C ILE A 260 -14.31 -13.51 14.79
N LYS A 261 -14.01 -14.81 14.64
CA LYS A 261 -14.82 -15.92 15.18
C LYS A 261 -13.95 -16.91 15.92
N SER A 262 -14.57 -17.63 16.83
CA SER A 262 -13.99 -18.78 17.52
C SER A 262 -14.89 -19.98 17.26
N PHE A 263 -14.30 -21.17 17.11
CA PHE A 263 -15.00 -22.45 17.08
C PHE A 263 -14.48 -23.35 18.18
#